data_AF-I0WBR0-F1
#
_entry.id   AF-I0WBR0-F1
#
_cell.length_a   1.000
_cell.length_b   1.000
_cell.length_c   1.000
_cell.angle_alpha   90.00
_cell.angle_beta   90.00
_cell.angle_gamma   90.00
#
_symmetry.space_group_name_H-M   'P 1'
#
loop_
_entity.id
_entity.type
_entity.pdbx_description
1 polymer ?
#
loop_
_entity_poly.entity_id
_entity_poly.type
_entity_poly.pdbx_seq_one_letter_code
_entity_poly.pdbx_strand_id
1 'polypeptide(L)'
;MTREQQLKFCKKCTNRRLDMKVGLLCNLTGEMAHFENECKSFNLDEAVVEKIDDTEAVEHNEVLNKLSDKNLEKFKTEQELPKAIITGIVVGVLAALLWGAITVATGYQIGFMAIAVGALVGLSIRFVGKGVDKIFGISGGIIAVLSCVLGNFFSIIGFIANTEGLGYFETLNVFNYSQLIPIMIETFSGIDLLFYGIAAYEGYKFSFRTFTEKDLYELEK
;
A
#
# COMPACT_ATOMS: atom_id res chain seq x y z
N MET A 1 -23.76 16.88 20.75
CA MET A 1 -23.32 16.59 19.36
C MET A 1 -23.31 17.87 18.52
N THR A 2 -22.33 18.06 17.63
CA THR A 2 -22.28 19.22 16.73
C THR A 2 -23.26 19.07 15.56
N ARG A 3 -23.61 20.17 14.88
CA ARG A 3 -24.49 20.13 13.70
C ARG A 3 -23.95 19.21 12.60
N GLU A 4 -22.63 19.19 12.41
CA GLU A 4 -21.98 18.34 11.42
C GLU A 4 -22.13 16.84 11.73
N GLN A 5 -21.98 16.47 13.01
CA GLN A 5 -22.23 15.11 13.48
C GLN A 5 -23.70 14.70 13.29
N GLN A 6 -24.65 15.57 13.62
CA GLN A 6 -26.08 15.31 13.37
C GLN A 6 -26.38 15.11 11.89
N LEU A 7 -25.74 15.90 11.01
CA LEU A 7 -25.89 15.78 9.57
C LEU A 7 -25.34 14.44 9.04
N LYS A 8 -24.32 13.84 9.65
CA LYS A 8 -23.84 12.50 9.27
C LYS A 8 -24.95 11.43 9.40
N PHE A 9 -25.77 11.51 10.45
CA PHE A 9 -26.95 10.65 10.61
C PHE A 9 -28.04 11.02 9.61
N CYS A 10 -28.46 12.29 9.58
CA CYS A 10 -29.61 12.69 8.77
C CYS A 10 -29.38 12.49 7.26
N LYS A 11 -28.15 12.61 6.75
CA LYS A 11 -27.82 12.32 5.34
C LYS A 11 -28.11 10.86 4.94
N LYS A 12 -28.06 9.93 5.91
CA LYS A 12 -28.29 8.49 5.71
C LYS A 12 -29.70 8.06 6.09
N CYS A 13 -30.58 9.00 6.48
CA CYS A 13 -31.93 8.69 6.93
C CYS A 13 -32.93 8.75 5.75
N THR A 14 -33.88 7.82 5.67
CA THR A 14 -34.99 7.86 4.69
C THR A 14 -35.93 9.06 4.93
N ASN A 15 -35.98 9.54 6.17
CA ASN A 15 -36.78 10.69 6.58
C ASN A 15 -36.12 12.04 6.26
N ARG A 16 -35.15 12.12 5.36
CA ARG A 16 -34.47 13.39 5.03
C ARG A 16 -35.22 14.18 3.95
N ARG A 17 -35.25 15.50 4.08
CA ARG A 17 -35.78 16.42 3.07
C ARG A 17 -34.80 17.59 2.89
N LEU A 18 -34.47 17.91 1.64
CA LEU A 18 -33.63 19.06 1.31
C LEU A 18 -34.50 20.32 1.19
N ASP A 19 -34.12 21.37 1.92
CA ASP A 19 -34.64 22.72 1.77
C ASP A 19 -33.51 23.64 1.29
N MET A 20 -33.75 24.40 0.22
CA MET A 20 -32.71 25.23 -0.42
C MET A 20 -32.27 26.44 0.42
N LYS A 21 -33.05 26.85 1.44
CA LYS A 21 -32.74 27.99 2.30
C LYS A 21 -32.08 27.56 3.62
N VAL A 22 -32.51 26.41 4.16
CA VAL A 22 -32.10 25.95 5.50
C VAL A 22 -31.19 24.72 5.46
N GLY A 23 -31.18 23.98 4.35
CA GLY A 23 -30.41 22.75 4.17
C GLY A 23 -31.22 21.50 4.52
N LEU A 24 -30.57 20.53 5.18
CA LEU A 24 -31.20 19.22 5.46
C LEU A 24 -32.14 19.30 6.67
N LEU A 25 -33.43 19.03 6.42
CA LEU A 25 -34.52 18.94 7.39
C LEU A 25 -35.01 17.49 7.53
N CYS A 26 -35.65 17.20 8.66
CA CYS A 26 -36.38 15.94 8.84
C CYS A 26 -37.79 16.05 8.25
N ASN A 27 -38.20 15.09 7.41
CA ASN A 27 -39.52 15.03 6.80
C ASN A 27 -40.64 14.77 7.81
N LEU A 28 -40.30 14.21 8.99
CA LEU A 28 -41.26 13.96 10.07
C LEU A 28 -41.55 15.20 10.91
N THR A 29 -40.52 16.01 11.20
CA THR A 29 -40.66 17.18 12.09
C THR A 29 -40.74 18.50 11.34
N GLY A 30 -40.28 18.56 10.08
CA GLY A 30 -40.14 19.80 9.32
C GLY A 30 -39.00 20.69 9.78
N GLU A 31 -38.19 20.24 10.74
CA GLU A 31 -37.17 21.04 11.42
C GLU A 31 -35.76 20.45 11.24
N MET A 32 -34.76 21.25 11.63
CA MET A 32 -33.38 20.79 11.75
C MET A 32 -33.24 19.75 12.88
N ALA A 33 -32.19 18.93 12.79
CA ALA A 33 -31.90 17.92 13.81
C ALA A 33 -31.67 18.56 15.19
N HIS A 34 -32.38 18.07 16.21
CA HIS A 34 -32.29 18.54 17.60
C HIS A 34 -32.07 17.38 18.59
N PHE A 35 -31.26 16.39 18.22
CA PHE A 35 -30.91 15.27 19.11
C PHE A 35 -29.48 15.40 19.63
N GLU A 36 -29.25 14.97 20.88
CA GLU A 36 -27.94 15.06 21.53
C GLU A 36 -27.05 13.85 21.24
N ASN A 37 -27.61 12.63 21.22
CA ASN A 37 -26.88 11.38 20.99
C ASN A 37 -27.45 10.63 19.78
N GLU A 38 -28.75 10.34 19.77
CA GLU A 38 -29.38 9.49 18.76
C GLU A 38 -30.76 10.03 18.38
N CYS A 39 -31.19 9.80 17.14
CA CYS A 39 -32.53 10.13 16.69
C CYS A 39 -33.45 8.92 16.83
N LYS A 40 -34.49 9.03 17.68
CA LYS A 40 -35.47 7.95 17.92
C LYS A 40 -36.25 7.52 16.68
N SER A 41 -36.40 8.44 15.72
CA SER A 41 -37.11 8.21 14.45
C SER A 41 -36.14 8.01 13.27
N PHE A 42 -34.88 7.68 13.56
CA PHE A 42 -33.90 7.37 12.53
C PHE A 42 -34.31 6.09 11.81
N ASN A 43 -34.37 6.16 10.49
CA ASN A 43 -34.59 4.99 9.65
C ASN A 43 -33.53 5.02 8.55
N LEU A 44 -32.64 4.03 8.55
CA LEU A 44 -31.49 3.98 7.65
C LEU A 44 -31.97 3.79 6.21
N ASP A 45 -31.47 4.63 5.32
CA ASP A 45 -31.65 4.47 3.89
C ASP A 45 -30.60 3.49 3.36
N GLU A 46 -30.98 2.22 3.24
CA GLU A 46 -30.10 1.14 2.75
C GLU A 46 -29.55 1.44 1.35
N ALA A 47 -30.32 2.13 0.50
CA ALA A 47 -29.87 2.54 -0.83
C ALA A 47 -28.76 3.61 -0.82
N VAL A 48 -28.56 4.32 0.31
CA VAL A 48 -27.40 5.20 0.50
C VAL A 48 -26.17 4.39 0.90
N VAL A 49 -26.35 3.31 1.66
CA VAL A 49 -25.26 2.41 2.07
C VAL A 49 -24.77 1.57 0.88
N GLU A 50 -25.66 1.07 0.04
CA GLU A 50 -25.31 0.37 -1.21
C GLU A 50 -24.56 1.25 -2.22
N LYS A 51 -24.66 2.58 -2.08
CA LYS A 51 -23.95 3.55 -2.91
C LYS A 51 -22.62 4.01 -2.30
N ILE A 52 -22.26 3.54 -1.10
CA ILE A 52 -20.93 3.76 -0.55
C ILE A 52 -19.97 2.88 -1.35
N ASP A 53 -18.87 3.47 -1.80
CA ASP A 53 -17.85 2.75 -2.56
C ASP A 53 -17.26 1.59 -1.73
N ASP A 54 -17.41 0.39 -2.26
CA ASP A 54 -16.87 -0.86 -1.72
C ASP A 54 -15.83 -1.50 -2.64
N THR A 55 -15.39 -0.77 -3.66
CA THR A 55 -14.45 -1.24 -4.67
C THR A 55 -13.10 -0.55 -4.56
N GLU A 56 -13.08 0.77 -4.30
CA GLU A 56 -11.84 1.51 -4.20
C GLU A 56 -11.27 1.51 -2.77
N ALA A 57 -9.96 1.29 -2.69
CA ALA A 57 -9.22 1.39 -1.44
C ALA A 57 -9.04 2.87 -1.06
N VAL A 58 -9.43 3.21 0.15
CA VAL A 58 -9.21 4.53 0.75
C VAL A 58 -7.71 4.72 1.05
N GLU A 59 -7.21 5.92 0.79
CA GLU A 59 -5.82 6.28 1.06
C GLU A 59 -5.48 6.13 2.55
N HIS A 60 -4.27 5.66 2.85
CA HIS A 60 -3.88 5.24 4.20
C HIS A 60 -4.04 6.34 5.26
N ASN A 61 -3.69 7.59 4.95
CA ASN A 61 -3.85 8.70 5.89
C ASN A 61 -5.33 9.02 6.17
N GLU A 62 -6.22 8.81 5.19
CA GLU A 62 -7.65 9.03 5.37
C GLU A 62 -8.28 7.92 6.21
N VAL A 63 -7.84 6.67 6.04
CA VAL A 63 -8.18 5.55 6.93
C VAL A 63 -7.86 5.90 8.39
N LEU A 64 -6.64 6.40 8.66
CA LEU A 64 -6.22 6.76 10.02
C LEU A 64 -7.07 7.88 10.63
N ASN A 65 -7.56 8.82 9.82
CA ASN A 65 -8.41 9.92 10.28
C ASN A 65 -9.88 9.51 10.48
N LYS A 66 -10.34 8.46 9.80
CA LYS A 66 -11.73 7.98 9.86
C LYS A 66 -11.96 6.92 10.93
N LEU A 67 -10.93 6.15 11.29
CA LEU A 67 -11.03 5.14 12.35
C LEU A 67 -11.06 5.78 13.75
N SER A 68 -11.90 5.23 14.62
CA SER A 68 -11.86 5.54 16.05
C SER A 68 -10.60 4.97 16.71
N ASP A 69 -10.16 5.60 17.80
CA ASP A 69 -9.00 5.16 18.58
C ASP A 69 -9.11 3.69 19.00
N LYS A 70 -10.32 3.23 19.34
CA LYS A 70 -10.58 1.83 19.70
C LYS A 70 -10.28 0.86 18.56
N ASN A 71 -10.77 1.16 17.35
CA ASN A 71 -10.54 0.31 16.18
C ASN A 71 -9.08 0.39 15.71
N LEU A 72 -8.47 1.57 15.77
CA LEU A 72 -7.07 1.75 15.45
C LEU A 72 -6.16 0.93 16.38
N GLU A 73 -6.36 1.00 17.70
CA GLU A 73 -5.60 0.20 18.68
C GLU A 73 -5.84 -1.30 18.49
N LYS A 74 -7.08 -1.72 18.16
CA LYS A 74 -7.35 -3.11 17.78
C LYS A 74 -6.48 -3.52 16.59
N PHE A 75 -6.45 -2.76 15.50
CA PHE A 75 -5.64 -3.13 14.34
C PHE A 75 -4.14 -3.09 14.63
N LYS A 76 -3.67 -2.18 15.49
CA LYS A 76 -2.27 -2.16 15.90
C LYS A 76 -1.84 -3.41 16.65
N THR A 77 -2.72 -3.98 17.47
CA THR A 77 -2.44 -5.23 18.19
C THR A 77 -2.43 -6.47 17.28
N GLU A 78 -3.04 -6.39 16.10
CA GLU A 78 -3.01 -7.45 15.08
C GLU A 78 -1.72 -7.44 14.22
N GLN A 79 -0.87 -6.41 14.36
CA GLN A 79 0.32 -6.22 13.53
C GLN A 79 1.47 -7.16 13.90
N GLU A 80 2.22 -7.59 12.88
CA GLU A 80 3.30 -8.57 13.01
C GLU A 80 4.54 -8.12 12.22
N LEU A 81 5.20 -7.06 12.68
CA LEU A 81 6.33 -6.44 11.98
C LEU A 81 7.48 -7.42 11.66
N PRO A 82 7.94 -8.29 12.58
CA PRO A 82 9.03 -9.22 12.27
C PRO A 82 8.68 -10.16 11.11
N LYS A 83 7.46 -10.71 11.10
CA LYS A 83 6.99 -11.61 10.03
C LYS A 83 6.87 -10.86 8.71
N ALA A 84 6.43 -9.60 8.76
CA ALA A 84 6.34 -8.73 7.59
C ALA A 84 7.71 -8.51 6.95
N ILE A 85 8.72 -8.14 7.75
CA ILE A 85 10.09 -7.90 7.27
C ILE A 85 10.69 -9.18 6.67
N ILE A 86 10.56 -10.32 7.36
CA ILE A 86 11.07 -11.60 6.86
C ILE A 86 10.44 -11.93 5.51
N THR A 87 9.11 -11.84 5.40
CA THR A 87 8.39 -12.14 4.16
C THR A 87 8.79 -11.16 3.05
N GLY A 88 8.87 -9.87 3.36
CA GLY A 88 9.30 -8.85 2.40
C GLY A 88 10.70 -9.11 1.86
N ILE A 89 11.65 -9.51 2.71
CA ILE A 89 13.02 -9.87 2.28
C ILE A 89 12.98 -11.11 1.38
N VAL A 90 12.26 -12.16 1.77
CA VAL A 90 12.17 -13.39 0.98
C VAL A 90 11.57 -13.10 -0.41
N VAL A 91 10.44 -12.40 -0.45
CA VAL A 91 9.79 -12.01 -1.71
C VAL A 91 10.69 -11.08 -2.53
N GLY A 92 11.37 -10.13 -1.89
CA GLY A 92 12.31 -9.22 -2.54
C GLY A 92 13.49 -9.93 -3.20
N VAL A 93 14.10 -10.91 -2.52
CA VAL A 93 15.19 -11.72 -3.08
C VAL A 93 14.70 -12.57 -4.26
N LEU A 94 13.53 -13.20 -4.14
CA LEU A 94 12.94 -13.98 -5.23
C LEU A 94 12.63 -13.10 -6.45
N ALA A 95 12.09 -11.90 -6.22
CA ALA A 95 11.81 -10.93 -7.27
C ALA A 95 13.11 -10.41 -7.93
N ALA A 96 14.16 -10.18 -7.15
CA ALA A 96 15.48 -9.79 -7.65
C ALA A 96 16.12 -10.88 -8.51
N LEU A 97 16.03 -12.15 -8.09
CA LEU A 97 16.50 -13.30 -8.88
C LEU A 97 15.74 -13.40 -10.21
N LEU A 98 14.41 -13.27 -10.16
CA LEU A 98 13.57 -13.29 -11.35
C LEU A 98 13.89 -12.13 -12.30
N TRP A 99 14.09 -10.92 -11.76
CA TRP A 99 14.58 -9.77 -12.52
C TRP A 99 15.88 -10.11 -13.23
N GLY A 100 16.89 -10.56 -12.49
CA GLY A 100 18.20 -10.89 -13.05
C GLY A 100 18.11 -11.91 -14.19
N ALA A 101 17.33 -12.98 -13.99
CA ALA A 101 17.09 -13.99 -14.99
C ALA A 101 16.43 -13.43 -16.26
N ILE A 102 15.40 -12.59 -16.11
CA ILE A 102 14.70 -11.97 -17.25
C ILE A 102 15.65 -11.02 -18.00
N THR A 103 16.38 -10.18 -17.30
CA THR A 103 17.34 -9.23 -17.91
C THR A 103 18.40 -9.96 -18.71
N VAL A 104 18.97 -11.03 -18.14
CA VAL A 104 20.01 -11.83 -18.80
C VAL A 104 19.46 -12.58 -20.01
N ALA A 105 18.26 -13.15 -19.89
CA ALA A 105 17.62 -13.90 -20.98
C ALA A 105 17.18 -12.99 -22.16
N THR A 106 16.79 -11.76 -21.86
CA THR A 106 16.29 -10.81 -22.89
C THR A 106 17.38 -9.89 -23.42
N GLY A 107 18.47 -9.69 -22.68
CA GLY A 107 19.50 -8.69 -22.99
C GLY A 107 19.05 -7.24 -22.74
N TYR A 108 17.86 -7.03 -22.16
CA TYR A 108 17.30 -5.71 -21.90
C TYR A 108 17.01 -5.52 -20.42
N GLN A 109 17.45 -4.38 -19.86
CA GLN A 109 17.04 -3.95 -18.53
C GLN A 109 15.64 -3.32 -18.61
N ILE A 110 14.70 -3.97 -17.94
CA ILE A 110 13.31 -3.57 -17.94
C ILE A 110 13.04 -2.70 -16.70
N GLY A 111 13.20 -1.38 -16.83
CA GLY A 111 13.03 -0.46 -15.70
C GLY A 111 11.65 -0.53 -15.01
N PHE A 112 10.58 -0.83 -15.75
CA PHE A 112 9.24 -1.02 -15.17
C PHE A 112 9.12 -2.24 -14.26
N MET A 113 10.08 -3.17 -14.27
CA MET A 113 10.14 -4.29 -13.32
C MET A 113 10.22 -3.79 -11.87
N ALA A 114 10.83 -2.61 -11.65
CA ALA A 114 10.92 -1.98 -10.34
C ALA A 114 9.53 -1.70 -9.71
N ILE A 115 8.54 -1.37 -10.53
CA ILE A 115 7.14 -1.18 -10.10
C ILE A 115 6.58 -2.50 -9.55
N ALA A 116 6.78 -3.59 -10.28
CA ALA A 116 6.33 -4.92 -9.88
C ALA A 116 7.05 -5.40 -8.61
N VAL A 117 8.37 -5.18 -8.49
CA VAL A 117 9.13 -5.51 -7.27
C VAL A 117 8.60 -4.72 -6.07
N GLY A 118 8.42 -3.41 -6.22
CA GLY A 118 7.86 -2.57 -5.17
C GLY A 118 6.48 -3.05 -4.70
N ALA A 119 5.57 -3.29 -5.65
CA ALA A 119 4.24 -3.79 -5.36
C ALA A 119 4.27 -5.17 -4.69
N LEU A 120 5.06 -6.13 -5.19
CA LEU A 120 5.15 -7.48 -4.61
C LEU A 120 5.68 -7.46 -3.18
N VAL A 121 6.76 -6.70 -2.93
CA VAL A 121 7.33 -6.53 -1.59
C VAL A 121 6.29 -5.89 -0.66
N GLY A 122 5.68 -4.77 -1.08
CA GLY A 122 4.67 -4.08 -0.28
C GLY A 122 3.47 -4.96 0.04
N LEU A 123 2.89 -5.63 -0.95
CA LEU A 123 1.76 -6.54 -0.76
C LEU A 123 2.11 -7.70 0.18
N SER A 124 3.33 -8.25 0.08
CA SER A 124 3.76 -9.33 0.98
C SER A 124 3.83 -8.87 2.44
N ILE A 125 4.37 -7.67 2.69
CA ILE A 125 4.45 -7.03 4.01
C ILE A 125 3.04 -6.75 4.54
N ARG A 126 2.14 -6.28 3.69
CA ARG A 126 0.75 -6.03 4.03
C ARG A 126 0.02 -7.30 4.44
N PHE A 127 0.05 -8.35 3.62
CA PHE A 127 -0.77 -9.54 3.87
C PHE A 127 -0.30 -10.33 5.10
N VAL A 128 1.01 -10.38 5.34
CA VAL A 128 1.57 -11.10 6.49
C VAL A 128 1.64 -10.22 7.73
N GLY A 129 2.07 -8.98 7.57
CA GLY A 129 2.32 -8.04 8.67
C GLY A 129 1.10 -7.28 9.16
N LYS A 130 0.06 -7.15 8.31
CA LYS A 130 -1.17 -6.38 8.59
C LYS A 130 -0.89 -4.93 8.99
N GLY A 131 0.14 -4.32 8.40
CA GLY A 131 0.68 -3.02 8.81
C GLY A 131 -0.32 -1.87 8.75
N VAL A 132 -0.39 -1.11 9.83
CA VAL A 132 -1.10 0.17 9.97
C VAL A 132 -0.12 1.27 10.38
N ASP A 133 0.89 0.95 11.18
CA ASP A 133 1.93 1.91 11.53
C ASP A 133 2.88 2.19 10.36
N LYS A 134 3.34 3.45 10.27
CA LYS A 134 4.23 3.94 9.19
C LYS A 134 5.49 3.10 8.98
N ILE A 135 5.95 2.41 10.01
CA ILE A 135 7.14 1.55 9.94
C ILE A 135 7.00 0.46 8.88
N PHE A 136 5.79 -0.08 8.65
CA PHE A 136 5.55 -1.10 7.63
C PHE A 136 5.80 -0.55 6.22
N GLY A 137 5.26 0.63 5.91
CA GLY A 137 5.55 1.33 4.66
C GLY A 137 7.04 1.64 4.49
N ILE A 138 7.69 2.16 5.53
CA ILE A 138 9.13 2.48 5.47
C ILE A 138 9.93 1.20 5.19
N SER A 139 9.64 0.11 5.89
CA SER A 139 10.27 -1.19 5.64
C SER A 139 10.04 -1.68 4.21
N GLY A 140 8.81 -1.60 3.69
CA GLY A 140 8.50 -2.02 2.33
C GLY A 140 9.23 -1.21 1.28
N GLY A 141 9.27 0.11 1.41
CA GLY A 141 10.02 0.98 0.50
C GLY A 141 11.52 0.67 0.51
N ILE A 142 12.13 0.51 1.69
CA ILE A 142 13.56 0.18 1.82
C ILE A 142 13.86 -1.19 1.20
N ILE A 143 13.08 -2.22 1.54
CA ILE A 143 13.28 -3.57 1.02
C ILE A 143 13.10 -3.60 -0.50
N ALA A 144 12.13 -2.88 -1.05
CA ALA A 144 11.92 -2.77 -2.50
C ALA A 144 13.14 -2.18 -3.22
N VAL A 145 13.72 -1.09 -2.70
CA VAL A 145 14.93 -0.48 -3.28
C VAL A 145 16.12 -1.43 -3.21
N LEU A 146 16.33 -2.07 -2.05
CA LEU A 146 17.40 -3.06 -1.90
C LEU A 146 17.23 -4.24 -2.86
N SER A 147 15.99 -4.65 -3.10
CA SER A 147 15.67 -5.71 -4.07
C SER A 147 15.97 -5.29 -5.50
N CYS A 148 15.73 -4.03 -5.88
CA CYS A 148 16.10 -3.51 -7.20
C CYS A 148 17.63 -3.47 -7.38
N VAL A 149 18.36 -2.99 -6.37
CA VAL A 149 19.85 -3.03 -6.36
C VAL A 149 20.35 -4.47 -6.53
N LEU A 150 19.73 -5.41 -5.82
CA LEU A 150 20.09 -6.81 -5.89
C LEU A 150 19.76 -7.43 -7.27
N GLY A 151 18.66 -7.01 -7.90
CA GLY A 151 18.31 -7.45 -9.27
C GLY A 151 19.34 -6.99 -10.30
N ASN A 152 19.85 -5.77 -10.17
CA ASN A 152 20.95 -5.27 -11.00
C ASN A 152 22.26 -6.05 -10.75
N PHE A 153 22.58 -6.33 -9.49
CA PHE A 153 23.71 -7.20 -9.15
C PHE A 153 23.61 -8.59 -9.81
N PHE A 154 22.45 -9.26 -9.69
CA PHE A 154 22.25 -10.57 -10.31
C PHE A 154 22.31 -10.51 -11.84
N SER A 155 21.84 -9.41 -12.44
CA SER A 155 21.96 -9.19 -13.90
C SER A 155 23.43 -9.12 -14.32
N ILE A 156 24.27 -8.36 -13.60
CA ILE A 156 25.72 -8.26 -13.87
C ILE A 156 26.39 -9.63 -13.77
N ILE A 157 26.14 -10.36 -12.68
CA ILE A 157 26.70 -11.70 -12.49
C ILE A 157 26.28 -12.63 -13.63
N GLY A 158 25.01 -12.58 -14.05
CA GLY A 158 24.54 -13.44 -15.14
C GLY A 158 25.11 -13.07 -16.51
N PHE A 159 25.31 -11.78 -16.80
CA PHE A 159 25.98 -11.36 -18.04
C PHE A 159 27.45 -11.78 -18.06
N ILE A 160 28.17 -11.64 -16.95
CA ILE A 160 29.57 -12.10 -16.84
C ILE A 160 29.64 -13.62 -17.03
N ALA A 161 28.77 -14.38 -16.34
CA ALA A 161 28.71 -15.82 -16.46
C ALA A 161 28.53 -16.27 -17.93
N ASN A 162 27.59 -15.65 -18.65
CA ASN A 162 27.35 -15.98 -20.05
C ASN A 162 28.49 -15.55 -20.98
N THR A 163 29.16 -14.44 -20.70
CA THR A 163 30.25 -13.92 -21.54
C THR A 163 31.52 -14.75 -21.39
N GLU A 164 31.85 -15.14 -20.16
CA GLU A 164 33.04 -15.94 -19.82
C GLU A 164 32.81 -17.45 -19.95
N GLY A 165 31.56 -17.87 -20.20
CA GLY A 165 31.18 -19.28 -20.30
C GLY A 165 31.25 -20.03 -18.96
N LEU A 166 31.13 -19.32 -17.84
CA LEU A 166 31.21 -19.86 -16.48
C LEU A 166 29.83 -20.22 -15.93
N GLY A 167 29.80 -21.09 -14.91
CA GLY A 167 28.58 -21.28 -14.13
C GLY A 167 28.22 -20.04 -13.30
N TYR A 168 26.93 -19.81 -13.02
CA TYR A 168 26.49 -18.66 -12.20
C TYR A 168 27.07 -18.68 -10.77
N PHE A 169 27.09 -19.85 -10.12
CA PHE A 169 27.69 -20.00 -8.79
C PHE A 169 29.21 -19.88 -8.81
N GLU A 170 29.85 -20.35 -9.88
CA GLU A 170 31.29 -20.18 -10.08
C GLU A 170 31.63 -18.69 -10.21
N THR A 171 30.87 -17.97 -11.05
CA THR A 171 31.00 -16.53 -11.24
C THR A 171 30.87 -15.77 -9.92
N LEU A 172 29.89 -16.11 -9.06
CA LEU A 172 29.75 -15.50 -7.74
C LEU A 172 30.98 -15.69 -6.83
N ASN A 173 31.70 -16.81 -6.96
CA ASN A 173 32.88 -17.10 -6.15
C ASN A 173 34.15 -16.42 -6.68
N VAL A 174 34.31 -16.32 -8.00
CA VAL A 174 35.52 -15.75 -8.62
C VAL A 174 35.41 -14.25 -8.89
N PHE A 175 34.20 -13.69 -8.83
CA PHE A 175 33.96 -12.27 -9.09
C PHE A 175 34.75 -11.38 -8.12
N ASN A 176 35.46 -10.40 -8.67
CA ASN A 176 36.18 -9.42 -7.87
C ASN A 176 35.23 -8.34 -7.34
N TYR A 177 34.75 -8.51 -6.10
CA TYR A 177 33.83 -7.59 -5.44
C TYR A 177 34.35 -6.15 -5.28
N SER A 178 35.66 -5.89 -5.42
CA SER A 178 36.17 -4.52 -5.48
C SER A 178 35.69 -3.75 -6.71
N GLN A 179 35.32 -4.45 -7.79
CA GLN A 179 34.80 -3.89 -9.03
C GLN A 179 33.27 -3.75 -9.03
N LEU A 180 32.57 -4.23 -8.00
CA LEU A 180 31.11 -4.21 -7.97
C LEU A 180 30.55 -2.78 -8.09
N ILE A 181 30.99 -1.88 -7.22
CA ILE A 181 30.49 -0.50 -7.20
C ILE A 181 30.83 0.25 -8.50
N PRO A 182 32.08 0.19 -9.03
CA PRO A 182 32.39 0.75 -10.35
C PRO A 182 31.48 0.24 -11.47
N ILE A 183 31.27 -1.07 -11.58
CA ILE A 183 30.44 -1.66 -12.62
C ILE A 183 28.97 -1.23 -12.46
N MET A 184 28.46 -1.25 -11.23
CA MET A 184 27.11 -0.78 -10.93
C MET A 184 26.93 0.69 -11.34
N ILE A 185 27.91 1.57 -11.08
CA ILE A 185 27.83 2.98 -11.48
C ILE A 185 27.87 3.13 -13.01
N GLU A 186 28.75 2.40 -13.69
CA GLU A 186 28.89 2.48 -15.15
C GLU A 186 27.64 1.98 -15.87
N THR A 187 26.98 0.96 -15.31
CA THR A 187 25.74 0.40 -15.84
C THR A 187 24.48 1.13 -15.38
N PHE A 188 24.60 2.02 -14.39
CA PHE A 188 23.46 2.76 -13.85
C PHE A 188 23.16 3.97 -14.71
N SER A 189 21.90 4.10 -15.09
CA SER A 189 21.38 5.23 -15.83
C SER A 189 20.60 6.17 -14.91
N GLY A 190 20.51 7.46 -15.26
CA GLY A 190 19.74 8.42 -14.46
C GLY A 190 18.26 8.04 -14.31
N ILE A 191 17.70 7.28 -15.25
CA ILE A 191 16.31 6.80 -15.19
C ILE A 191 16.13 5.68 -14.15
N ASP A 192 17.18 4.95 -13.79
CA ASP A 192 17.11 3.94 -12.73
C ASP A 192 16.79 4.57 -11.37
N LEU A 193 17.25 5.80 -11.13
CA LEU A 193 16.90 6.55 -9.92
C LEU A 193 15.39 6.82 -9.83
N LEU A 194 14.76 7.15 -10.97
CA LEU A 194 13.32 7.33 -11.05
C LEU A 194 12.60 6.01 -10.72
N PHE A 195 13.02 4.91 -11.34
CA PHE A 195 12.41 3.60 -11.10
C PHE A 195 12.61 3.09 -9.67
N TYR A 196 13.76 3.35 -9.06
CA TYR A 196 14.00 3.04 -7.64
C TYR A 196 13.10 3.88 -6.73
N GLY A 197 12.90 5.15 -7.06
CA GLY A 197 11.94 6.02 -6.37
C GLY A 197 10.51 5.48 -6.48
N ILE A 198 10.10 5.02 -7.66
CA ILE A 198 8.78 4.39 -7.86
C ILE A 198 8.69 3.09 -7.06
N ALA A 199 9.70 2.21 -7.11
CA ALA A 199 9.72 0.98 -6.32
C ALA A 199 9.61 1.25 -4.82
N ALA A 200 10.30 2.29 -4.32
CA ALA A 200 10.20 2.72 -2.93
C ALA A 200 8.78 3.19 -2.59
N TYR A 201 8.18 4.00 -3.46
CA TYR A 201 6.82 4.51 -3.30
C TYR A 201 5.79 3.38 -3.31
N GLU A 202 5.86 2.46 -4.28
CA GLU A 202 4.94 1.32 -4.37
C GLU A 202 5.13 0.36 -3.19
N GLY A 203 6.38 0.07 -2.82
CA GLY A 203 6.71 -0.71 -1.62
C GLY A 203 6.14 -0.08 -0.36
N TYR A 204 6.22 1.25 -0.23
CA TYR A 204 5.62 1.98 0.88
C TYR A 204 4.10 1.92 0.86
N LYS A 205 3.48 2.32 -0.25
CA LYS A 205 2.03 2.43 -0.42
C LYS A 205 1.34 1.09 -0.19
N PHE A 206 1.84 0.02 -0.80
CA PHE A 206 1.20 -1.29 -0.74
C PHE A 206 1.43 -2.06 0.56
N SER A 207 2.34 -1.59 1.44
CA SER A 207 2.61 -2.23 2.74
C SER A 207 1.51 -2.05 3.78
N PHE A 208 0.58 -1.12 3.56
CA PHE A 208 -0.48 -0.84 4.51
C PHE A 208 -1.73 -1.66 4.26
N ARG A 209 -2.41 -2.02 5.35
CA ARG A 209 -3.78 -2.53 5.31
C ARG A 209 -4.68 -1.49 4.65
N THR A 210 -5.48 -1.92 3.67
CA THR A 210 -6.46 -1.04 3.02
C THR A 210 -7.87 -1.39 3.46
N PHE A 211 -8.73 -0.39 3.35
CA PHE A 211 -10.14 -0.43 3.68
C PHE A 211 -10.88 0.33 2.59
N THR A 212 -12.10 -0.07 2.30
CA THR A 212 -13.04 0.67 1.46
C THR A 212 -13.84 1.68 2.30
N GLU A 213 -14.54 2.62 1.67
CA GLU A 213 -15.42 3.54 2.41
C GLU A 213 -16.51 2.76 3.17
N LYS A 214 -16.98 1.65 2.59
CA LYS A 214 -17.95 0.77 3.22
C LYS A 214 -17.37 0.05 4.44
N ASP A 215 -16.16 -0.49 4.35
CA ASP A 215 -15.48 -1.13 5.49
C ASP A 215 -15.36 -0.16 6.67
N LEU A 216 -14.93 1.08 6.40
CA LEU A 216 -14.80 2.11 7.42
C LEU A 216 -16.16 2.49 8.03
N TYR A 217 -17.22 2.56 7.21
CA TYR A 217 -18.56 2.81 7.70
C TYR A 217 -19.07 1.68 8.63
N GLU A 218 -18.82 0.42 8.27
CA GLU A 218 -19.25 -0.74 9.05
C GLU A 218 -18.48 -0.87 10.37
N LEU A 219 -17.19 -0.52 10.38
CA LEU A 219 -16.35 -0.53 11.58
C LEU A 219 -16.73 0.56 12.60
N GLU A 220 -17.26 1.69 12.13
CA GLU A 220 -17.59 2.88 12.95
C GLU A 220 -19.10 3.03 13.24
N LYS A 221 -19.91 2.03 12.89
CA LYS A 221 -21.33 1.97 13.20
C LYS A 221 -21.57 1.60 14.67
#